data_AF-A0A3C1B5J5-F1
#
_entry.id   AF-A0A3C1B5J5-F1
#
_cell.length_a   1.000
_cell.length_b   1.000
_cell.length_c   1.000
_cell.angle_alpha   90.00
_cell.angle_beta   90.00
_cell.angle_gamma   90.00
#
_symmetry.space_group_name_H-M   'P 1'
#
loop_
_entity.id
_entity.type
_entity.pdbx_description
1 polymer ?
#
loop_
_entity_poly.entity_id
_entity_poly.type
_entity_poly.pdbx_seq_one_letter_code
_entity_poly.pdbx_strand_id
1 'polypeptide(L)'
;MDTAFWITISTIMGLIILSAFFSGSETALTAASRGKLRAQADKGSRGAKRALKITEDNERLIGSVLLGNNLVNILATSLATAVFTRSFGESGVALATLVMTVLILVFAEVLPKTYAITNA
;
A
#
# COMPACT_ATOMS: atom_id res chain seq x y z
N MET A 1 -21.67 21.54 -8.14
CA MET A 1 -20.76 20.37 -8.25
C MET A 1 -21.19 19.58 -9.48
N ASP A 2 -20.27 19.32 -10.39
CA ASP A 2 -20.49 18.65 -11.68
C ASP A 2 -20.27 17.13 -11.58
N THR A 3 -20.73 16.36 -12.56
CA THR A 3 -20.53 14.90 -12.60
C THR A 3 -19.05 14.51 -12.52
N ALA A 4 -18.17 15.32 -13.11
CA ALA A 4 -16.73 15.13 -13.07
C ALA A 4 -16.19 15.10 -11.63
N PHE A 5 -16.65 15.99 -10.75
CA PHE A 5 -16.26 16.01 -9.34
C PHE A 5 -16.54 14.66 -8.66
N TRP A 6 -17.75 14.12 -8.81
CA TRP A 6 -18.14 12.85 -8.20
C TRP A 6 -17.39 11.65 -8.79
N ILE A 7 -17.11 11.67 -10.09
CA ILE A 7 -16.27 10.66 -10.73
C ILE A 7 -14.87 10.70 -10.13
N THR A 8 -14.25 11.88 -9.98
CA THR A 8 -12.91 12.01 -9.40
C THR A 8 -12.85 11.51 -7.95
N ILE A 9 -13.84 11.87 -7.12
CA ILE A 9 -13.94 11.36 -5.75
C ILE A 9 -14.06 9.83 -5.72
N SER A 10 -14.91 9.26 -6.57
CA SER A 10 -15.08 7.81 -6.67
C SER A 10 -13.78 7.11 -7.10
N THR A 11 -13.05 7.70 -8.05
CA THR A 11 -11.74 7.24 -8.48
C THR A 11 -10.72 7.28 -7.33
N ILE A 12 -10.67 8.37 -6.55
CA ILE A 12 -9.78 8.47 -5.38
C ILE A 12 -10.08 7.36 -4.38
N MET A 13 -11.35 7.11 -4.08
CA MET A 13 -11.75 6.02 -3.18
C MET A 13 -11.32 4.65 -3.71
N GLY A 14 -11.50 4.40 -5.00
CA GLY A 14 -11.03 3.17 -5.65
C GLY A 14 -9.50 3.01 -5.58
N LEU A 15 -8.75 4.10 -5.77
CA LEU A 15 -7.29 4.11 -5.64
C LEU A 15 -6.84 3.81 -4.20
N ILE A 16 -7.51 4.37 -3.18
CA ILE A 16 -7.18 4.07 -1.77
C ILE A 16 -7.37 2.57 -1.47
N ILE A 17 -8.46 1.96 -1.96
CA ILE A 17 -8.70 0.52 -1.80
C ILE A 17 -7.62 -0.30 -2.52
N LEU A 18 -7.23 0.12 -3.73
CA LEU A 18 -6.18 -0.55 -4.48
C LEU A 18 -4.81 -0.43 -3.81
N SER A 19 -4.48 0.73 -3.23
CA SER A 19 -3.25 0.92 -2.45
C SER A 19 -3.27 0.05 -1.19
N ALA A 20 -4.42 -0.04 -0.49
CA ALA A 20 -4.59 -0.93 0.66
C ALA A 20 -4.31 -2.40 0.28
N PHE A 21 -4.79 -2.84 -0.88
CA PHE A 21 -4.51 -4.17 -1.42
C PHE A 21 -3.01 -4.39 -1.70
N PHE A 22 -2.34 -3.44 -2.37
CA PHE A 22 -0.90 -3.57 -2.66
C PHE A 22 -0.06 -3.57 -1.38
N SER A 23 -0.35 -2.69 -0.44
CA SER A 23 0.33 -2.57 0.85
C SER A 23 0.16 -3.82 1.73
N GLY A 24 -1.06 -4.37 1.77
CA GLY A 24 -1.34 -5.66 2.43
C GLY A 24 -0.62 -6.82 1.73
N SER A 25 -0.60 -6.84 0.39
CA SER A 25 0.09 -7.87 -0.40
C SER A 25 1.60 -7.85 -0.20
N GLU A 26 2.22 -6.67 -0.16
CA GLU A 26 3.65 -6.48 0.15
C GLU A 26 3.99 -7.14 1.50
N THR A 27 3.18 -6.86 2.52
CA THR A 27 3.40 -7.38 3.88
C THR A 27 3.10 -8.87 3.95
N ALA A 28 2.05 -9.37 3.30
CA ALA A 28 1.75 -10.79 3.25
C ALA A 28 2.87 -11.58 2.53
N LEU A 29 3.34 -11.09 1.38
CA LEU A 29 4.43 -11.72 0.62
C LEU A 29 5.75 -11.76 1.41
N THR A 30 6.04 -10.71 2.18
CA THR A 30 7.23 -10.65 3.03
C THR A 30 7.08 -11.44 4.34
N ALA A 31 5.90 -11.50 4.94
CA ALA A 31 5.65 -12.17 6.22
C ALA A 31 5.39 -13.68 6.08
N ALA A 32 4.51 -14.10 5.16
CA ALA A 32 3.98 -15.46 5.08
C ALA A 32 5.04 -16.53 4.77
N SER A 33 6.13 -16.17 4.09
CA SER A 33 7.17 -17.10 3.68
C SER A 33 8.50 -16.89 4.44
N ARG A 34 9.02 -15.66 4.47
CA ARG A 34 10.37 -15.38 5.00
C ARG A 34 10.47 -15.50 6.51
N GLY A 35 9.48 -15.05 7.28
CA GLY A 35 9.55 -15.04 8.75
C GLY A 35 9.59 -16.45 9.36
N LYS A 36 8.64 -17.30 8.94
CA LYS A 36 8.56 -18.71 9.37
C LYS A 36 9.76 -19.53 8.87
N LEU A 37 10.19 -19.32 7.62
CA LEU A 37 11.37 -20.02 7.06
C LEU A 37 12.67 -19.59 7.74
N ARG A 38 12.86 -18.31 8.08
CA ARG A 38 14.01 -17.84 8.87
C ARG A 38 14.04 -18.45 10.26
N ALA A 39 12.92 -18.41 10.98
CA ALA A 39 12.82 -19.01 12.31
C ALA A 39 13.15 -20.52 12.32
N GLN A 40 12.79 -21.26 11.27
CA GLN A 40 13.16 -22.68 11.13
C GLN A 40 14.59 -22.90 10.64
N ALA A 41 15.11 -22.02 9.79
CA ALA A 41 16.49 -22.04 9.32
C ALA A 41 17.48 -21.77 10.46
N ASP A 42 17.16 -20.83 11.35
CA ASP A 42 17.94 -20.49 12.55
C ASP A 42 17.96 -21.65 13.55
N LYS A 43 16.89 -22.44 13.62
CA LYS A 43 16.83 -23.71 14.37
C LYS A 43 17.57 -24.87 13.69
N GLY A 44 18.26 -24.63 12.57
CA GLY A 44 19.13 -25.61 11.91
C GLY A 44 18.48 -26.41 10.76
N SER A 45 17.24 -26.13 10.38
CA SER A 45 16.57 -26.85 9.28
C SER A 45 17.23 -26.58 7.93
N ARG A 46 17.90 -27.60 7.38
CA ARG A 46 18.51 -27.54 6.03
C ARG A 46 17.46 -27.34 4.92
N GLY A 47 16.25 -27.88 5.11
CA GLY A 47 15.12 -27.68 4.21
C GLY A 47 14.63 -26.23 4.22
N ALA A 48 14.50 -25.62 5.40
CA ALA A 48 14.12 -24.22 5.54
C ALA A 48 15.19 -23.28 4.96
N LYS A 49 16.49 -23.57 5.14
CA LYS A 49 17.57 -22.81 4.49
C LYS A 49 17.50 -22.85 2.96
N ARG A 50 17.19 -24.02 2.38
CA ARG A 50 17.01 -24.16 0.92
C ARG A 50 15.76 -23.42 0.43
N ALA A 51 14.63 -23.57 1.13
CA ALA A 51 13.39 -22.89 0.80
C ALA A 51 13.51 -21.36 0.92
N LEU A 52 14.23 -20.86 1.93
CA LEU A 52 14.51 -19.43 2.10
C LEU A 52 15.28 -18.86 0.89
N LYS A 53 16.28 -19.61 0.41
CA LYS A 53 17.09 -19.24 -0.76
C LYS A 53 16.30 -19.24 -2.08
N ILE A 54 15.27 -20.07 -2.19
CA ILE A 54 14.35 -20.08 -3.36
C ILE A 54 13.32 -18.94 -3.23
N THR A 55 12.91 -18.60 -2.01
CA THR A 55 11.97 -17.52 -1.72
C THR A 55 12.57 -16.14 -2.01
N GLU A 56 13.90 -16.02 -2.09
CA GLU A 56 14.61 -14.78 -2.45
C GLU A 56 14.27 -14.26 -3.86
N ASP A 57 13.75 -15.10 -4.77
CA ASP A 57 13.29 -14.67 -6.11
C ASP A 57 12.00 -13.81 -6.07
N ASN A 58 11.36 -13.66 -4.90
CA ASN A 58 10.21 -12.75 -4.73
C ASN A 58 10.58 -11.27 -4.76
N GLU A 59 11.87 -10.89 -4.81
CA GLU A 59 12.29 -9.49 -4.82
C GLU A 59 11.72 -8.70 -6.01
N ARG A 60 11.60 -9.33 -7.20
CA ARG A 60 10.98 -8.68 -8.36
C ARG A 60 9.48 -8.43 -8.14
N LEU A 61 8.77 -9.40 -7.54
CA LEU A 61 7.35 -9.27 -7.25
C LEU A 61 7.08 -8.22 -6.17
N ILE A 62 7.87 -8.21 -5.09
CA ILE A 62 7.78 -7.20 -4.02
C ILE A 62 8.07 -5.82 -4.61
N GLY A 63 9.10 -5.69 -5.45
CA GLY A 63 9.43 -4.45 -6.13
C GLY A 63 8.28 -3.94 -7.01
N SER A 64 7.64 -4.81 -7.79
CA SER A 64 6.48 -4.44 -8.61
C SER A 64 5.27 -4.01 -7.77
N VAL A 65 4.99 -4.70 -6.67
CA VAL A 65 3.90 -4.37 -5.74
C VAL A 65 4.15 -3.01 -5.07
N LEU A 66 5.37 -2.76 -4.62
CA LEU A 66 5.76 -1.50 -3.98
C LEU A 66 5.68 -0.32 -4.97
N LEU A 67 6.14 -0.52 -6.21
CA LEU A 67 6.00 0.48 -7.27
C LEU A 67 4.52 0.77 -7.57
N GLY A 68 3.69 -0.28 -7.67
CA GLY A 68 2.24 -0.14 -7.87
C GLY A 68 1.57 0.65 -6.73
N ASN A 69 1.91 0.34 -5.48
CA ASN A 69 1.42 1.05 -4.31
C ASN A 69 1.73 2.56 -4.38
N ASN A 70 3.01 2.88 -4.62
CA ASN A 70 3.46 4.27 -4.70
C ASN A 70 2.79 5.03 -5.85
N LEU A 71 2.67 4.39 -7.02
CA LEU A 71 1.98 4.97 -8.16
C LEU A 71 0.53 5.33 -7.81
N VAL A 72 -0.21 4.39 -7.22
CA VAL A 72 -1.60 4.58 -6.82
C VAL A 72 -1.74 5.70 -5.78
N ASN A 73 -0.85 5.78 -4.79
CA ASN A 73 -0.84 6.84 -3.78
C ASN A 73 -0.56 8.22 -4.36
N ILE A 74 0.39 8.33 -5.28
CA ILE A 74 0.72 9.58 -5.98
C ILE A 74 -0.48 10.02 -6.84
N LEU A 75 -1.10 9.10 -7.57
CA LEU A 75 -2.29 9.39 -8.37
C LEU A 75 -3.46 9.87 -7.51
N ALA A 76 -3.77 9.16 -6.42
CA ALA A 76 -4.84 9.53 -5.50
C ALA A 76 -4.59 10.92 -4.88
N THR A 77 -3.37 11.18 -4.41
CA THR A 77 -3.01 12.46 -3.79
C THR A 77 -3.02 13.60 -4.79
N SER A 78 -2.55 13.37 -6.02
CA SER A 78 -2.59 14.36 -7.10
C SER A 78 -4.03 14.75 -7.47
N LEU A 79 -4.90 13.76 -7.65
CA LEU A 79 -6.33 13.99 -7.91
C LEU A 79 -7.02 14.70 -6.75
N ALA A 80 -6.76 14.28 -5.51
CA ALA A 80 -7.31 14.93 -4.33
C ALA A 80 -6.84 16.39 -4.24
N THR A 81 -5.55 16.65 -4.46
CA THR A 81 -5.01 18.01 -4.47
C THR A 81 -5.70 18.86 -5.53
N ALA A 82 -5.91 18.35 -6.74
CA ALA A 82 -6.64 19.07 -7.78
C ALA A 82 -8.09 19.41 -7.37
N VAL A 83 -8.81 18.44 -6.78
CA VAL A 83 -10.19 18.62 -6.31
C VAL A 83 -10.28 19.65 -5.18
N PHE A 84 -9.39 19.56 -4.19
CA PHE A 84 -9.39 20.46 -3.04
C PHE A 84 -8.94 21.87 -3.43
N THR A 85 -7.93 22.02 -4.28
CA THR A 85 -7.50 23.34 -4.77
C THR A 85 -8.63 24.02 -5.56
N ARG A 86 -9.38 23.27 -6.39
CA ARG A 86 -10.55 23.82 -7.10
C ARG A 86 -11.68 24.23 -6.14
N SER A 87 -11.82 23.54 -5.01
CA SER A 87 -12.93 23.74 -4.07
C SER A 87 -12.64 24.78 -2.98
N PHE A 88 -11.38 24.89 -2.55
CA PHE A 88 -10.95 25.67 -1.38
C PHE A 88 -9.85 26.70 -1.70
N GLY A 89 -9.45 26.86 -2.97
CA GLY A 89 -8.38 27.77 -3.38
C GLY A 89 -7.00 27.31 -2.93
N GLU A 90 -6.06 28.23 -2.72
CA GLU A 90 -4.68 27.90 -2.31
C GLU A 90 -4.61 27.09 -1.00
N SER A 91 -5.49 27.36 -0.03
CA SER A 91 -5.59 26.59 1.21
C SER A 91 -6.00 25.13 0.97
N GLY A 92 -6.61 24.83 -0.18
CA GLY A 92 -6.99 23.49 -0.59
C GLY A 92 -5.79 22.53 -0.71
N VAL A 93 -4.61 23.01 -1.09
CA VAL A 93 -3.41 22.17 -1.18
C VAL A 93 -2.98 21.67 0.21
N ALA A 94 -2.95 22.57 1.19
CA ALA A 94 -2.60 22.22 2.57
C ALA A 94 -3.64 21.25 3.17
N LEU A 95 -4.92 21.50 2.92
CA LEU A 95 -6.01 20.64 3.38
C LEU A 95 -5.93 19.25 2.72
N ALA A 96 -5.70 19.18 1.41
CA ALA A 96 -5.55 17.92 0.69
C ALA A 96 -4.38 17.10 1.21
N THR A 97 -3.25 17.76 1.47
CA THR A 97 -2.04 17.10 1.99
C THR A 97 -2.35 16.48 3.34
N LEU A 98 -2.91 17.25 4.28
CA LEU A 98 -3.24 16.75 5.63
C LEU A 98 -4.24 15.59 5.58
N VAL A 99 -5.33 15.75 4.83
CA VAL A 99 -6.38 14.73 4.71
C VAL A 99 -5.85 13.47 4.05
N MET A 100 -5.15 13.59 2.91
CA MET A 100 -4.62 12.43 2.19
C MET A 100 -3.52 11.71 2.96
N THR A 101 -2.65 12.42 3.68
CA THR A 101 -1.66 11.79 4.56
C THR A 101 -2.33 10.90 5.59
N VAL A 102 -3.36 11.39 6.29
CA VAL A 102 -4.09 10.58 7.27
C VAL A 102 -4.80 9.40 6.60
N LEU A 103 -5.50 9.64 5.48
CA LEU A 103 -6.24 8.60 4.78
C LEU A 103 -5.32 7.47 4.27
N ILE A 104 -4.21 7.83 3.61
CA ILE A 104 -3.26 6.86 3.08
C ILE A 104 -2.57 6.13 4.23
N LEU A 105 -2.04 6.85 5.24
CA LEU A 105 -1.36 6.20 6.36
C LEU A 105 -2.26 5.22 7.09
N VAL A 106 -3.50 5.61 7.39
CA VAL A 106 -4.41 4.75 8.16
C VAL A 106 -4.96 3.63 7.28
N PHE A 107 -5.63 3.97 6.19
CA PHE A 107 -6.45 3.00 5.44
C PHE A 107 -5.67 2.27 4.35
N ALA A 108 -4.66 2.90 3.78
CA ALA A 108 -3.89 2.32 2.68
C ALA A 108 -2.57 1.69 3.16
N GLU A 109 -2.05 2.10 4.31
CA GLU A 109 -0.75 1.65 4.80
C GLU A 109 -0.82 0.85 6.10
N VAL A 110 -1.10 1.47 7.24
CA VAL A 110 -0.98 0.83 8.56
C VAL A 110 -2.02 -0.26 8.78
N LEU A 111 -3.30 -0.01 8.48
CA LEU A 111 -4.36 -1.00 8.71
C LEU A 111 -4.17 -2.27 7.85
N PRO A 112 -3.95 -2.18 6.52
CA PRO A 112 -3.77 -3.37 5.69
C PRO A 112 -2.53 -4.17 6.05
N LYS A 113 -1.41 -3.49 6.36
CA LYS A 113 -0.17 -4.15 6.81
C LYS A 113 -0.39 -4.89 8.12
N THR A 114 -1.06 -4.26 9.09
CA THR A 114 -1.36 -4.87 10.40
C THR A 114 -2.26 -6.09 10.25
N TYR A 115 -3.31 -5.99 9.43
CA TYR A 115 -4.22 -7.10 9.13
C TYR A 115 -3.48 -8.26 8.46
N ALA A 116 -2.62 -7.97 7.48
CA ALA A 116 -1.81 -8.98 6.80
C ALA A 116 -0.89 -9.74 7.77
N ILE A 117 -0.33 -9.08 8.79
CA ILE A 117 0.53 -9.73 9.79
C ILE A 117 -0.28 -10.60 10.75
N THR A 118 -1.42 -10.11 11.23
CA THR A 118 -2.24 -10.83 12.23
C THR A 118 -2.96 -12.04 11.65
N ASN A 119 -3.20 -12.06 10.33
CA ASN A 119 -3.95 -13.10 9.65
C ASN A 119 -3.09 -14.02 8.76
N ALA A 120 -1.75 -14.01 8.93
CA ALA A 120 -0.76 -14.83 8.19
C ALA A 120 -0.13 -15.95 9.05
#